data_AF-A0A7C5L700-F1
#
_entry.id   AF-A0A7C5L700-F1
#
_cell.length_a   1.000
_cell.length_b   1.000
_cell.length_c   1.000
_cell.angle_alpha   90.00
_cell.angle_beta   90.00
_cell.angle_gamma   90.00
#
_symmetry.space_group_name_H-M   'P 1'
#
loop_
_entity.id
_entity.type
_entity.pdbx_description
1 polymer ?
#
loop_
_entity_poly.entity_id
_entity_poly.type
_entity_poly.pdbx_seq_one_letter_code
_entity_poly.pdbx_strand_id
1 'polypeptide(L)' 'YDRLITFVADRPGHDLRYAIDASKIARELGWRPQESFASGLRKTVQWYLDNRWWWEKLLQERYSGQRLGVLASNAGGQP' A
#
# COMPACT_ATOMS: atom_id res chain seq x y z
N TYR A 1 -18.02 -12.99 -2.01
CA TYR A 1 -16.91 -12.12 -1.56
C TYR A 1 -16.91 -10.77 -2.27
N ASP A 2 -17.52 -10.67 -3.45
CA ASP A 2 -17.57 -9.45 -4.29
C ASP A 2 -18.16 -8.19 -3.61
N ARG A 3 -18.85 -8.37 -2.48
CA ARG A 3 -19.40 -7.26 -1.67
C ARG A 3 -18.36 -6.52 -0.82
N LEU A 4 -17.12 -7.02 -0.72
CA LEU A 4 -16.04 -6.38 0.06
C LEU A 4 -15.11 -5.50 -0.81
N ILE A 5 -15.32 -5.48 -2.12
CA ILE A 5 -14.49 -4.69 -3.06
C ILE A 5 -15.34 -3.55 -3.61
N THR A 6 -14.86 -2.32 -3.45
CA THR A 6 -15.48 -1.13 -4.03
C THR A 6 -14.45 -0.42 -4.89
N PHE A 7 -14.75 -0.27 -6.18
CA PHE A 7 -13.94 0.56 -7.07
C PHE A 7 -14.20 2.04 -6.78
N VAL A 8 -13.14 2.81 -6.70
CA VAL A 8 -13.18 4.26 -6.52
C VAL A 8 -12.38 4.94 -7.63
N ALA A 9 -12.54 6.25 -7.80
CA ALA A 9 -11.73 7.01 -8.75
C ALA A 9 -10.24 6.75 -8.51
N ASP A 10 -9.46 6.59 -9.58
CA ASP A 10 -8.02 6.33 -9.47
C ASP A 10 -7.27 7.54 -8.91
N ARG A 11 -6.00 7.36 -8.55
CA ARG A 11 -5.12 8.45 -8.10
C ARG A 11 -4.52 9.16 -9.32
N PRO A 12 -4.55 10.50 -9.39
CA PRO A 12 -3.81 11.24 -10.41
C PRO A 12 -2.32 10.89 -10.40
N GLY A 13 -1.77 10.51 -11.56
CA GLY A 13 -0.38 10.11 -11.72
C GLY A 13 -0.05 8.70 -11.23
N HIS A 14 -1.03 7.79 -11.18
CA HIS A 14 -0.77 6.39 -10.86
C HIS A 14 -0.09 5.68 -12.04
N ASP A 15 1.21 5.38 -11.89
CA ASP A 15 1.94 4.55 -12.86
C ASP A 15 1.38 3.13 -12.85
N LEU A 16 1.04 2.61 -14.03
CA LEU A 16 0.33 1.35 -14.18
C LEU A 16 1.20 0.10 -13.98
N ARG A 17 2.52 0.24 -14.17
CA ARG A 17 3.43 -0.91 -14.14
C ARG A 17 4.82 -0.53 -13.67
N TYR A 18 5.22 -1.18 -12.58
CA TYR A 18 6.62 -1.29 -12.19
C TYR A 18 7.07 -2.74 -12.32
N ALA A 19 8.26 -2.94 -12.86
CA ALA A 19 8.91 -4.24 -12.93
C ALA A 19 10.42 -4.04 -12.75
N ILE A 20 11.04 -4.89 -11.95
CA ILE A 20 12.48 -4.84 -11.64
C ILE A 20 13.12 -6.14 -12.11
N ASP A 21 14.25 -6.02 -12.80
CA ASP A 21 15.16 -7.13 -13.05
C ASP A 21 16.22 -7.19 -11.94
N ALA A 22 16.12 -8.19 -11.07
CA ALA A 22 17.04 -8.43 -9.96
C ALA A 22 18.18 -9.40 -10.32
N SER A 23 18.40 -9.71 -11.60
CA SER A 23 19.41 -10.69 -12.03
C SER A 23 20.83 -10.30 -11.63
N LYS A 24 21.14 -8.99 -11.58
CA LYS A 24 22.47 -8.49 -11.18
C LYS A 24 22.82 -8.90 -9.74
N ILE A 25 21.95 -8.57 -8.78
CA ILE A 25 22.19 -8.87 -7.36
C ILE A 25 22.18 -10.39 -7.08
N ALA A 26 21.35 -11.14 -7.81
CA ALA A 26 21.33 -12.59 -7.72
C ALA A 26 22.64 -13.22 -8.20
N ARG A 27 23.22 -12.74 -9.30
CA ARG A 27 24.48 -13.24 -9.84
C ARG A 27 25.68 -12.80 -9.01
N GLU A 28 25.74 -11.53 -8.61
CA GLU A 28 26.94 -10.95 -8.01
C GLU A 28 27.03 -11.18 -6.51
N LEU A 29 25.89 -11.23 -5.81
CA LEU A 29 25.84 -11.39 -4.35
C LEU A 29 25.16 -12.69 -3.91
N GLY A 30 24.68 -13.51 -4.84
CA GLY A 30 23.93 -14.73 -4.52
C GLY A 30 22.57 -14.47 -3.87
N TRP A 31 22.08 -13.22 -3.88
CA TRP A 31 20.83 -12.87 -3.22
C TRP A 31 19.64 -13.58 -3.88
N ARG A 32 18.76 -14.12 -3.05
CA ARG A 32 17.47 -14.69 -3.47
C ARG A 32 16.41 -14.33 -2.44
N PRO A 33 15.15 -14.09 -2.86
CA PRO A 33 14.07 -13.88 -1.91
C PRO A 33 13.83 -15.15 -1.10
N GLN A 34 13.69 -15.00 0.21
CA GLN A 34 13.32 -16.11 1.12
C GLN A 34 11.81 -16.36 1.11
N GLU A 35 11.03 -15.36 0.69
CA GLU A 35 9.57 -15.41 0.66
C GLU A 35 9.04 -15.37 -0.78
N SER A 36 7.99 -16.15 -1.01
CA SER A 36 7.10 -15.92 -2.15
C SER A 36 6.11 -14.79 -1.82
N PHE A 37 5.43 -14.26 -2.83
CA PHE A 37 4.35 -13.29 -2.59
C PHE A 37 3.26 -13.86 -1.67
N ALA A 38 2.84 -15.12 -1.89
CA ALA A 38 1.78 -15.74 -1.12
C ALA A 38 2.17 -15.97 0.36
N SER A 39 3.41 -16.43 0.62
CA SER A 39 3.90 -16.64 1.99
C SER A 39 4.12 -15.31 2.72
N GLY A 40 4.69 -14.32 2.04
CA GLY A 40 4.85 -12.97 2.56
C GLY A 40 3.51 -12.33 2.93
N LEU A 41 2.54 -12.33 2.00
CA LEU A 41 1.23 -11.72 2.23
C LEU A 41 0.48 -12.37 3.40
N ARG A 42 0.54 -13.71 3.52
CA ARG A 42 -0.05 -14.43 4.66
C ARG A 42 0.57 -13.98 5.99
N LYS A 43 1.91 -13.91 6.06
CA LYS A 43 2.63 -13.45 7.26
C LYS A 43 2.30 -11.99 7.58
N THR A 44 2.18 -11.14 6.57
CA THR A 44 1.77 -9.74 6.76
C THR A 44 0.37 -9.64 7.35
N VAL A 45 -0.63 -10.33 6.80
CA VAL A 45 -1.99 -10.32 7.35
C VAL A 45 -1.99 -10.81 8.79
N GLN A 46 -1.30 -11.92 9.08
CA GLN A 46 -1.19 -12.44 10.44
C GLN A 46 -0.57 -11.43 11.40
N TRP A 47 0.51 -10.76 10.97
CA TRP A 47 1.16 -9.73 11.77
C TRP A 47 0.19 -8.58 12.13
N TYR A 48 -0.64 -8.10 11.19
CA TYR A 48 -1.62 -7.06 11.51
C TYR A 48 -2.70 -7.51 12.50
N LEU A 49 -3.10 -8.78 12.46
CA LEU A 49 -4.04 -9.35 13.43
C LEU A 49 -3.41 -9.42 14.83
N ASP A 50 -2.16 -9.87 14.91
CA ASP A 50 -1.46 -10.08 16.19
C ASP A 50 -0.95 -8.78 16.82
N ASN A 51 -0.80 -7.72 16.03
CA ASN A 51 -0.18 -6.45 16.45
C ASN A 51 -1.17 -5.28 16.46
N ARG A 52 -2.43 -5.52 16.83
CA ARG A 52 -3.46 -4.46 16.95
C ARG A 52 -3.03 -3.27 17.80
N TRP A 53 -2.41 -3.56 18.94
CA TRP A 53 -1.90 -2.54 19.87
C TRP A 53 -0.94 -1.54 19.21
N TRP A 54 -0.27 -1.93 18.12
CA TRP A 54 0.68 -1.12 17.41
C TRP A 54 0.00 -0.18 16.41
N TRP A 55 -0.81 -0.71 15.48
CA TRP A 55 -1.38 0.12 14.42
C TRP A 55 -2.58 0.94 14.88
N GLU A 56 -3.32 0.49 15.90
CA GLU A 56 -4.53 1.19 16.36
C GLU A 56 -4.22 2.58 16.91
N LYS A 57 -3.07 2.73 17.58
CA LYS A 57 -2.58 4.03 18.05
C LYS A 57 -2.24 4.98 16.91
N LEU A 58 -1.57 4.47 15.87
CA LEU A 58 -1.21 5.27 14.69
C LEU A 58 -2.45 5.77 13.95
N LEU A 59 -3.49 4.94 13.87
CA LEU A 59 -4.76 5.31 13.27
C LEU A 59 -5.43 6.43 14.08
N GLN A 60 -5.52 6.29 15.40
CA GLN A 60 -6.15 7.28 16.28
C GLN A 60 -5.43 8.63 16.30
N GLU A 61 -4.09 8.62 16.30
CA GLU A 61 -3.29 9.82 16.50
C GLU A 61 -2.98 10.59 15.22
N ARG A 62 -2.86 9.90 14.08
CA ARG A 62 -2.25 10.48 12.87
C ARG A 62 -3.10 10.41 11.61
N TYR A 63 -4.18 9.62 11.58
CA TYR A 63 -4.89 9.36 10.33
C TYR A 63 -6.41 9.32 10.50
N SER A 64 -7.11 10.29 9.91
CA SER A 64 -8.58 10.40 10.02
C SER A 64 -9.37 9.41 9.15
N GLY A 65 -8.70 8.54 8.40
CA GLY A 65 -9.36 7.59 7.48
C GLY A 65 -9.77 8.21 6.14
N GLN A 66 -9.54 9.50 5.92
CA GLN A 66 -9.87 10.17 4.66
C GLN A 66 -8.95 9.72 3.51
N ARG A 67 -9.46 9.77 2.28
CA ARG A 67 -8.67 9.44 1.08
C ARG A 67 -7.61 10.52 0.85
N LEU A 68 -6.34 10.16 0.93
CA LEU A 68 -5.23 11.04 0.54
C LEU A 68 -4.92 10.93 -0.96
N GLY A 69 -4.24 11.94 -1.51
CA GLY A 69 -3.78 11.93 -2.91
C GLY A 69 -4.85 12.31 -3.94
N VAL A 70 -5.93 12.97 -3.51
CA VAL A 70 -6.88 13.65 -4.40
C VAL A 70 -6.32 15.04 -4.71
N LEU A 71 -6.37 15.47 -5.97
CA LEU A 71 -6.11 16.87 -6.29
C LEU A 71 -7.14 17.72 -5.57
N ALA A 72 -6.71 18.72 -4.80
CA ALA A 72 -7.63 19.70 -4.25
C ALA A 72 -8.45 20.27 -5.42
N SER A 73 -9.76 20.06 -5.38
CA SER A 73 -10.67 20.82 -6.23
C SER A 73 -10.50 22.28 -5.83
N ASN A 74 -9.81 23.07 -6.66
CA ASN A 74 -9.88 24.52 -6.60
C ASN A 74 -11.34 24.91 -6.87
N ALA A 75 -12.14 24.96 -5.82
CA ALA A 75 -13.49 25.48 -5.84
C ALA A 75 -13.52 26.73 -4.95
N GLY A 76 -13.59 27.89 -5.60
CA GLY A 76 -13.77 29.22 -4.98
C GLY A 76 -12.43 29.94 -4.81
N GLY A 77 -12.06 30.96 -5.59
CA GLY A 77 -12.90 31.80 -6.42
C GLY A 77 -13.72 32.76 -5.57
N GLN A 78 -13.17 33.96 -5.39
CA GLN A 78 -13.78 35.27 -5.08
C GLN A 78 -13.59 35.82 -3.66
N PRO A 79 -13.60 37.16 -3.51
CA PRO A 79 -12.87 38.20 -4.25
C PRO A 79 -11.66 38.73 -3.47
#